data_AF-A0A543FG16-F1
#
_entry.id   AF-A0A543FG16-F1
#
_cell.length_a   1.000
_cell.length_b   1.000
_cell.length_c   1.000
_cell.angle_alpha   90.00
_cell.angle_beta   90.00
_cell.angle_gamma   90.00
#
_symmetry.space_group_name_H-M   'P 1'
#
loop_
_entity.id
_entity.type
_entity.pdbx_description
1 polymer ?
#
loop_
_entity_poly.entity_id
_entity_poly.type
_entity_poly.pdbx_seq_one_letter_code
_entity_poly.pdbx_strand_id
1 'polypeptide(L)'
;MVSTARTGSGRGGAATAPQFRDFVQFAEQWLLPMINVRLAEARREQTYTWCTQWWAHRPVAVRIAHLHTAFEATRRSRAGSAMSSYLSGHVDAHFRTILDAANGPLHRCTRAVHVPLASLPFDPVPFNYFGTALAPPPRQPAPATADPDTDSGGDDSERKPPPPRFGDFVQFVEQWLLPTTAVRIAANSREGQYTWCQRWWEHRAVAIRFAALHRGFEAALRAEDKTAMSGYIVRHLDPHLRSILDAANGPLHRCRPDEHVSVPGLPFSTPPRDWFATPGIATPTEDLGFGPDFRALRAVDQ
;
A
#
# COMPACT_ATOMS: atom_id res chain seq x y z
N MET A 1 50.29 -2.69 -44.20
CA MET A 1 48.83 -2.44 -44.21
C MET A 1 48.31 -2.69 -42.81
N VAL A 2 48.01 -1.62 -42.07
CA VAL A 2 47.48 -1.69 -40.70
C VAL A 2 45.99 -1.98 -40.80
N SER A 3 45.54 -3.11 -40.27
CA SER A 3 44.13 -3.48 -40.19
C SER A 3 43.59 -3.03 -38.83
N THR A 4 42.87 -1.91 -38.80
CA THR A 4 42.16 -1.42 -37.62
C THR A 4 40.90 -2.27 -37.41
N ALA A 5 40.93 -3.12 -36.37
CA ALA A 5 39.75 -3.81 -35.88
C ALA A 5 38.81 -2.80 -35.21
N ARG A 6 37.63 -2.63 -35.80
CA ARG A 6 36.56 -1.77 -35.30
C ARG A 6 35.79 -2.55 -34.22
N THR A 7 36.04 -2.24 -32.96
CA THR A 7 35.31 -2.77 -31.80
C THR A 7 33.83 -2.38 -31.91
N GLY A 8 32.97 -3.39 -32.01
CA GLY A 8 31.52 -3.23 -31.99
C GLY A 8 31.05 -2.77 -30.61
N SER A 9 30.59 -1.53 -30.52
CA SER A 9 29.82 -1.02 -29.40
C SER A 9 28.54 -1.85 -29.25
N GLY A 10 28.38 -2.52 -28.12
CA GLY A 10 27.14 -3.19 -27.75
C GLY A 10 25.98 -2.19 -27.73
N ARG A 11 25.03 -2.34 -28.65
CA ARG A 11 23.76 -1.61 -28.62
C ARG A 11 22.96 -2.14 -27.43
N GLY A 12 22.83 -1.34 -26.38
CA GLY A 12 21.78 -1.55 -25.37
C GLY A 12 20.44 -1.66 -26.10
N GLY A 13 19.77 -2.80 -25.92
CA GLY A 13 18.50 -3.08 -26.61
C GLY A 13 17.48 -1.98 -26.34
N ALA A 14 16.85 -1.45 -27.39
CA ALA A 14 15.80 -0.45 -27.26
C ALA A 14 14.67 -1.01 -26.38
N ALA A 15 14.25 -0.25 -25.38
CA ALA A 15 13.17 -0.65 -24.48
C ALA A 15 11.89 -0.90 -25.29
N THR A 16 11.32 -2.11 -25.19
CA THR A 16 10.07 -2.45 -25.89
C THR A 16 8.93 -1.57 -25.40
N ALA A 17 8.31 -0.83 -26.32
CA ALA A 17 7.14 0.00 -26.04
C ALA A 17 6.02 -0.78 -25.31
N PRO A 18 5.24 -0.11 -24.44
CA PRO A 18 4.07 -0.72 -23.82
C PRO A 18 3.02 -1.11 -24.88
N GLN A 19 2.23 -2.15 -24.60
CA GLN A 19 1.15 -2.58 -25.51
C GLN A 19 0.01 -1.55 -25.52
N PHE A 20 -0.29 -0.97 -24.36
CA PHE A 20 -1.27 0.10 -24.22
C PHE A 20 -0.57 1.40 -23.84
N ARG A 21 -1.00 2.52 -24.43
CA ARG A 21 -0.37 3.83 -24.26
C ARG A 21 -0.42 4.31 -22.81
N ASP A 22 -1.50 4.01 -22.10
CA ASP A 22 -1.81 4.41 -20.74
C ASP A 22 -2.74 3.39 -20.09
N PHE A 23 -2.97 3.54 -18.78
CA PHE A 23 -3.80 2.61 -18.03
C PHE A 23 -5.30 2.71 -18.38
N VAL A 24 -5.75 3.83 -18.96
CA VAL A 24 -7.15 4.02 -19.36
C VAL A 24 -7.43 3.19 -20.62
N GLN A 25 -6.55 3.27 -21.61
CA GLN A 25 -6.64 2.43 -22.81
C GLN A 25 -6.55 0.94 -22.44
N PHE A 26 -5.62 0.57 -21.57
CA PHE A 26 -5.54 -0.79 -21.02
C PHE A 26 -6.85 -1.21 -20.34
N ALA A 27 -7.44 -0.33 -19.53
CA ALA A 27 -8.69 -0.60 -18.84
C ALA A 27 -9.83 -0.88 -19.83
N GLU A 28 -10.06 0.05 -20.76
CA GLU A 28 -11.20 0.02 -21.66
C GLU A 28 -11.10 -1.06 -22.73
N GLN A 29 -9.89 -1.34 -23.23
CA GLN A 29 -9.71 -2.25 -24.37
C GLN A 29 -9.40 -3.70 -23.96
N TRP A 30 -8.90 -3.93 -22.75
CA TRP A 30 -8.46 -5.26 -22.32
C TRP A 30 -9.04 -5.68 -20.97
N LEU A 31 -8.83 -4.88 -19.91
CA LEU A 31 -9.18 -5.29 -18.55
C LEU A 31 -10.69 -5.39 -18.37
N LEU A 32 -11.44 -4.31 -18.62
CA LEU A 32 -12.87 -4.25 -18.35
C LEU A 32 -13.69 -5.20 -19.22
N PRO A 33 -13.42 -5.38 -20.54
CA PRO A 33 -14.12 -6.37 -21.36
C PRO A 33 -13.95 -7.82 -20.87
N MET A 34 -12.87 -8.12 -20.15
CA MET A 34 -12.60 -9.45 -19.59
C MET A 34 -13.39 -9.73 -18.30
N ILE A 35 -13.81 -8.69 -17.57
CA ILE A 35 -14.51 -8.84 -16.29
C ILE A 35 -16.01 -9.11 -16.53
N ASN A 36 -16.41 -10.35 -16.31
CA ASN A 36 -17.79 -10.81 -16.47
C ASN A 36 -18.37 -11.20 -15.12
N VAL A 37 -19.19 -10.33 -14.53
CA VAL A 37 -19.78 -10.53 -13.20
C VAL A 37 -21.26 -10.13 -13.16
N ARG A 38 -22.02 -10.75 -12.26
CA ARG A 38 -23.40 -10.35 -11.99
C ARG A 38 -23.41 -9.14 -11.06
N LEU A 39 -23.84 -7.99 -11.58
CA LEU A 39 -24.05 -6.79 -10.78
C LEU A 39 -25.39 -6.89 -10.05
N ALA A 40 -25.37 -6.62 -8.74
CA ALA A 40 -26.52 -6.61 -7.87
C ALA A 40 -26.42 -5.39 -6.95
N GLU A 41 -27.14 -4.33 -7.31
CA GLU A 41 -27.00 -2.97 -6.77
C GLU A 41 -27.64 -2.80 -5.37
N ALA A 42 -27.66 -3.87 -4.57
CA ALA A 42 -28.39 -3.98 -3.31
C ALA A 42 -27.59 -3.52 -2.06
N ARG A 43 -26.40 -2.94 -2.25
CA ARG A 43 -25.50 -2.44 -1.18
C ARG A 43 -25.34 -3.40 0.00
N ARG A 44 -25.22 -4.69 -0.30
CA ARG A 44 -25.15 -5.77 0.68
C ARG A 44 -23.90 -6.62 0.44
N GLU A 45 -23.52 -7.39 1.45
CA GLU A 45 -22.40 -8.32 1.34
C GLU A 45 -22.60 -9.31 0.19
N GLN A 46 -21.49 -9.77 -0.38
CA GLN A 46 -21.48 -10.73 -1.49
C GLN A 46 -22.26 -10.27 -2.73
N THR A 47 -22.40 -8.95 -2.93
CA THR A 47 -22.93 -8.39 -4.17
C THR A 47 -21.95 -7.44 -4.81
N TYR A 48 -22.08 -7.29 -6.12
CA TYR A 48 -21.19 -6.46 -6.91
C TYR A 48 -21.87 -5.21 -7.44
N THR A 49 -21.13 -4.10 -7.40
CA THR A 49 -21.51 -2.84 -8.03
C THR A 49 -20.40 -2.35 -8.96
N TRP A 50 -20.77 -1.44 -9.86
CA TRP A 50 -19.84 -0.83 -10.81
C TRP A 50 -20.26 0.61 -11.09
N CYS A 51 -19.29 1.47 -11.36
CA CYS A 51 -19.50 2.83 -11.83
C CYS A 51 -18.87 2.98 -13.22
N THR A 52 -19.63 3.47 -14.21
CA THR A 52 -19.11 3.73 -15.56
C THR A 52 -18.08 4.86 -15.58
N GLN A 53 -18.17 5.79 -14.62
CA GLN A 53 -17.15 6.81 -14.36
C GLN A 53 -16.09 6.33 -13.36
N TRP A 54 -15.65 5.07 -13.48
CA TRP A 54 -14.69 4.42 -12.57
C TRP A 54 -13.42 5.26 -12.36
N TRP A 55 -12.96 5.97 -13.39
CA TRP A 55 -11.77 6.81 -13.37
C TRP A 55 -11.90 8.02 -12.43
N ALA A 56 -13.12 8.44 -12.11
CA ALA A 56 -13.37 9.53 -11.17
C ALA A 56 -13.14 9.10 -9.71
N HIS A 57 -13.06 7.78 -9.45
CA HIS A 57 -12.76 7.24 -8.14
C HIS A 57 -11.26 6.96 -8.02
N ARG A 58 -10.52 7.86 -7.35
CA ARG A 58 -9.06 7.73 -7.14
C ARG A 58 -8.62 6.33 -6.64
N PRO A 59 -9.29 5.68 -5.67
CA PRO A 59 -8.95 4.31 -5.25
C PRO A 59 -9.01 3.29 -6.39
N VAL A 60 -9.94 3.45 -7.32
CA VAL A 60 -10.13 2.55 -8.47
C VAL A 60 -9.09 2.83 -9.55
N ALA A 61 -8.91 4.11 -9.90
CA ALA A 61 -7.93 4.52 -10.91
C ALA A 61 -6.50 4.11 -10.55
N VAL A 62 -6.08 4.30 -9.29
CA VAL A 62 -4.73 3.90 -8.82
C VAL A 62 -4.53 2.39 -8.92
N ARG A 63 -5.54 1.59 -8.54
CA ARG A 63 -5.47 0.12 -8.65
C ARG A 63 -5.33 -0.32 -10.09
N ILE A 64 -6.12 0.25 -11.00
CA ILE A 64 -6.06 -0.08 -12.43
C ILE A 64 -4.72 0.35 -13.05
N ALA A 65 -4.16 1.49 -12.65
CA ALA A 65 -2.82 1.91 -13.09
C ALA A 65 -1.72 0.92 -12.67
N HIS A 66 -1.79 0.39 -11.44
CA HIS A 66 -0.83 -0.63 -10.99
C HIS A 66 -1.09 -2.01 -11.60
N LEU A 67 -2.34 -2.35 -11.92
CA LEU A 67 -2.67 -3.52 -12.75
C LEU A 67 -2.06 -3.39 -14.14
N HIS A 68 -2.15 -2.23 -14.79
CA HIS A 68 -1.52 -2.00 -16.10
C HIS A 68 0.00 -2.20 -16.05
N THR A 69 0.65 -1.64 -15.03
CA THR A 69 2.10 -1.79 -14.83
C THR A 69 2.48 -3.26 -14.65
N ALA A 70 1.71 -4.00 -13.84
CA ALA A 70 1.92 -5.42 -13.62
C ALA A 70 1.65 -6.26 -14.89
N PHE A 71 0.58 -5.95 -15.64
CA PHE A 71 0.26 -6.59 -16.93
C PHE A 71 1.41 -6.46 -17.92
N GLU A 72 1.96 -5.25 -18.06
CA GLU A 72 3.09 -4.99 -18.94
C GLU A 72 4.35 -5.78 -18.54
N ALA A 73 4.56 -5.99 -17.24
CA ALA A 73 5.62 -6.86 -16.73
C ALA A 73 5.35 -8.34 -17.07
N THR A 74 4.14 -8.82 -16.77
CA THR A 74 3.68 -10.17 -17.01
C THR A 74 3.77 -10.56 -18.49
N ARG A 75 3.35 -9.68 -19.40
CA ARG A 75 3.42 -9.90 -20.84
C ARG A 75 4.84 -10.07 -21.35
N ARG A 76 5.81 -9.40 -20.71
CA ARG A 76 7.24 -9.51 -21.05
C ARG A 76 7.90 -10.73 -20.40
N SER A 77 7.25 -11.34 -19.41
CA SER A 77 7.75 -12.55 -18.77
C SER A 77 7.77 -13.72 -19.75
N ARG A 78 8.82 -14.54 -19.67
CA ARG A 78 8.94 -15.80 -20.41
C ARG A 78 8.32 -16.98 -19.65
N ALA A 79 7.88 -16.77 -18.41
CA ALA A 79 7.27 -17.84 -17.61
C ALA A 79 5.85 -18.15 -18.09
N GLY A 80 5.58 -19.40 -18.46
CA GLY A 80 4.29 -19.83 -18.99
C GLY A 80 3.11 -19.62 -18.05
N SER A 81 3.33 -19.64 -16.73
CA SER A 81 2.30 -19.42 -15.70
C SER A 81 2.08 -17.95 -15.34
N ALA A 82 2.83 -17.01 -15.94
CA ALA A 82 2.83 -15.60 -15.53
C ALA A 82 1.45 -14.96 -15.70
N MET A 83 0.77 -15.21 -16.83
CA MET A 83 -0.57 -14.66 -17.08
C MET A 83 -1.61 -15.23 -16.11
N SER A 84 -1.58 -16.53 -15.85
CA SER A 84 -2.48 -17.17 -14.88
C SER A 84 -2.28 -16.57 -13.47
N SER A 85 -1.03 -16.41 -13.04
CA SER A 85 -0.69 -15.81 -11.74
C SER A 85 -1.10 -14.34 -11.66
N TYR A 86 -0.97 -13.59 -12.76
CA TYR A 86 -1.42 -12.21 -12.86
C TYR A 86 -2.94 -12.08 -12.71
N LEU A 87 -3.71 -12.93 -13.41
CA LEU A 87 -5.16 -12.92 -13.32
C LEU A 87 -5.64 -13.20 -11.89
N SER A 88 -5.22 -14.33 -11.30
CA SER A 88 -5.70 -14.71 -9.96
C SER A 88 -5.09 -13.89 -8.82
N GLY A 89 -3.80 -13.56 -8.91
CA GLY A 89 -3.06 -12.90 -7.86
C GLY A 89 -3.20 -11.38 -7.85
N HIS A 90 -3.55 -10.77 -9.00
CA HIS A 90 -3.64 -9.33 -9.14
C HIS A 90 -5.03 -8.89 -9.58
N VAL A 91 -5.50 -9.32 -10.77
CA VAL A 91 -6.81 -8.86 -11.30
C VAL A 91 -7.93 -9.23 -10.34
N ASP A 92 -8.12 -10.51 -10.03
CA ASP A 92 -9.22 -10.98 -9.19
C ASP A 92 -9.12 -10.39 -7.77
N ALA A 93 -7.90 -10.24 -7.24
CA ALA A 93 -7.66 -9.66 -5.94
C ALA A 93 -8.06 -8.18 -5.86
N HIS A 94 -7.68 -7.37 -6.85
CA HIS A 94 -8.08 -5.97 -6.92
C HIS A 94 -9.58 -5.82 -7.17
N PHE A 95 -10.17 -6.64 -8.05
CA PHE A 95 -11.61 -6.56 -8.37
C PHE A 95 -12.51 -7.03 -7.23
N ARG A 96 -12.03 -7.92 -6.34
CA ARG A 96 -12.73 -8.24 -5.09
C ARG A 96 -12.99 -6.98 -4.24
N THR A 97 -12.02 -6.06 -4.17
CA THR A 97 -12.17 -4.80 -3.44
C THR A 97 -12.97 -3.76 -4.24
N ILE A 98 -12.70 -3.63 -5.55
CA ILE A 98 -13.35 -2.60 -6.40
C ILE A 98 -14.85 -2.84 -6.53
N LEU A 99 -15.27 -4.10 -6.71
CA LEU A 99 -16.65 -4.47 -6.98
C LEU A 99 -17.50 -4.61 -5.71
N ASP A 100 -16.91 -4.66 -4.52
CA ASP A 100 -17.64 -4.87 -3.27
C ASP A 100 -18.74 -3.80 -3.08
N ALA A 101 -20.00 -4.21 -3.24
CA ALA A 101 -21.14 -3.30 -3.09
C ALA A 101 -21.47 -2.98 -1.63
N ALA A 102 -21.00 -3.76 -0.66
CA ALA A 102 -21.21 -3.48 0.74
C ALA A 102 -20.28 -2.35 1.21
N ASN A 103 -18.99 -2.52 0.97
CA ASN A 103 -17.97 -1.69 1.60
C ASN A 103 -16.96 -1.04 0.64
N GLY A 104 -16.96 -1.43 -0.64
CA GLY A 104 -15.98 -0.98 -1.61
C GLY A 104 -16.07 0.51 -1.99
N PRO A 105 -15.10 0.99 -2.79
CA PRO A 105 -15.01 2.40 -3.19
C PRO A 105 -16.16 2.86 -4.10
N LEU A 106 -16.91 1.92 -4.66
CA LEU A 106 -18.04 2.16 -5.55
C LEU A 106 -19.40 1.89 -4.91
N HIS A 107 -19.47 1.59 -3.60
CA HIS A 107 -20.71 1.14 -2.93
C HIS A 107 -21.91 2.10 -3.05
N ARG A 108 -21.70 3.39 -3.34
CA ARG A 108 -22.77 4.37 -3.57
C ARG A 108 -23.18 4.51 -5.04
N CYS A 109 -22.37 4.01 -5.96
CA CYS A 109 -22.59 4.10 -7.40
C CYS A 109 -23.40 2.91 -7.91
N THR A 110 -23.96 3.10 -9.09
CA THR A 110 -24.52 2.05 -9.95
C THR A 110 -24.00 2.25 -11.37
N ARG A 111 -24.39 1.38 -12.30
CA ARG A 111 -24.03 1.56 -13.72
C ARG A 111 -24.57 2.86 -14.32
N ALA A 112 -25.71 3.34 -13.81
CA ALA A 112 -26.37 4.53 -14.31
C ALA A 112 -26.09 5.78 -13.46
N VAL A 113 -25.68 5.61 -12.20
CA VAL A 113 -25.54 6.72 -11.25
C VAL A 113 -24.14 6.76 -10.66
N HIS A 114 -23.44 7.86 -10.88
CA HIS A 114 -22.18 8.17 -10.22
C HIS A 114 -22.44 9.01 -8.96
N VAL A 115 -21.78 8.63 -7.87
CA VAL A 115 -21.75 9.40 -6.63
C VAL A 115 -20.30 9.54 -6.20
N PRO A 116 -19.73 10.76 -6.17
CA PRO A 116 -18.37 10.95 -5.68
C PRO A 116 -18.31 10.53 -4.21
N LEU A 117 -17.34 9.68 -3.88
CA LEU A 117 -17.11 9.25 -2.50
C LEU A 117 -15.89 9.99 -1.96
N ALA A 118 -16.07 10.66 -0.83
CA ALA A 118 -14.97 11.30 -0.13
C ALA A 118 -13.98 10.24 0.38
N SER A 119 -12.71 10.59 0.38
CA SER A 119 -11.66 9.84 1.08
C SER A 119 -11.94 9.80 2.59
N LEU A 120 -11.28 8.88 3.29
CA LEU A 120 -11.39 8.81 4.75
C LEU A 120 -10.96 10.14 5.40
N PRO A 121 -11.80 10.76 6.24
CA PRO A 121 -11.47 12.03 6.90
C PRO A 121 -10.42 11.83 7.99
N PHE A 122 -9.66 12.85 8.32
CA PHE A 122 -8.68 12.82 9.41
C PHE A 122 -8.52 14.23 10.00
N ASP A 123 -8.27 14.33 11.30
CA ASP A 123 -7.69 15.57 11.84
C ASP A 123 -6.18 15.55 11.52
N PRO A 124 -5.48 16.69 11.40
CA PRO A 124 -4.04 16.67 11.23
C PRO A 124 -3.34 16.07 12.45
N VAL A 125 -2.31 15.24 12.23
CA VAL A 125 -1.48 14.75 13.34
C VAL A 125 -0.84 15.95 14.06
N PRO A 126 -0.96 16.09 15.39
CA PRO A 126 -0.35 17.18 16.13
C PRO A 126 1.17 17.23 15.93
N PHE A 127 1.72 18.44 15.93
CA PHE A 127 3.16 18.62 15.79
C PHE A 127 3.93 17.82 16.83
N ASN A 128 4.94 17.08 16.39
CA ASN A 128 5.82 16.26 17.23
C ASN A 128 5.11 15.15 18.04
N TYR A 129 3.89 14.73 17.65
CA TYR A 129 3.13 13.69 18.36
C TYR A 129 3.91 12.37 18.52
N PHE A 130 4.67 11.97 17.49
CA PHE A 130 5.49 10.75 17.50
C PHE A 130 6.94 10.97 17.94
N GLY A 131 7.31 12.17 18.42
CA GLY A 131 8.68 12.49 18.85
C GLY A 131 9.71 12.58 17.72
N THR A 132 9.29 12.45 16.46
CA THR A 132 10.11 12.75 15.30
C THR A 132 9.91 14.21 14.96
N ALA A 133 10.99 15.01 14.95
CA ALA A 133 10.98 16.35 14.38
C ALA A 133 10.39 16.24 12.96
N LEU A 134 9.13 16.65 12.79
CA LEU A 134 8.54 16.83 11.48
C LEU A 134 9.46 17.82 10.79
N ALA A 135 10.25 17.34 9.82
CA ALA A 135 10.90 18.27 8.92
C ALA A 135 9.78 19.17 8.39
N PRO A 136 9.91 20.51 8.48
CA PRO A 136 8.87 21.39 7.98
C PRO A 136 8.57 20.98 6.54
N PRO A 137 7.29 20.98 6.13
CA PRO A 137 6.89 20.44 4.84
C PRO A 137 7.79 21.04 3.75
N PRO A 138 8.40 20.23 2.87
CA PRO A 138 9.19 20.78 1.78
C PRO A 138 8.27 21.71 1.00
N ARG A 139 8.69 22.99 0.91
CA ARG A 139 8.04 23.99 0.07
C ARG A 139 7.94 23.36 -1.32
N GLN A 140 6.74 23.25 -1.88
CA GLN A 140 6.54 22.65 -3.22
C GLN A 140 7.61 23.23 -4.17
N PRO A 141 8.44 22.40 -4.82
CA PRO A 141 9.38 22.93 -5.78
C PRO A 141 8.59 23.59 -6.89
N ALA A 142 8.88 24.87 -7.13
CA ALA A 142 8.37 25.59 -8.29
C ALA A 142 8.69 24.79 -9.57
N PRO A 143 7.84 24.87 -10.62
CA PRO A 143 8.09 24.16 -11.86
C PRO A 143 9.50 24.47 -12.37
N ALA A 144 10.29 23.42 -12.58
CA ALA A 144 11.65 23.52 -13.09
C ALA A 144 11.60 24.11 -14.50
N THR A 145 11.98 25.38 -14.62
CA THR A 145 12.46 25.92 -15.88
C THR A 145 13.82 25.27 -16.14
N ALA A 146 13.83 24.33 -17.09
CA ALA A 146 15.05 23.67 -17.52
C ALA A 146 15.88 24.67 -18.37
N ASP A 147 16.98 25.14 -17.82
CA ASP A 147 18.11 25.61 -18.64
C ASP A 147 19.05 24.40 -18.84
N PRO A 148 19.38 24.04 -20.10
CA PRO A 148 20.35 23.00 -20.38
C PRO A 148 21.73 23.67 -20.45
N ASP A 149 22.61 23.32 -19.52
CA ASP A 149 24.04 23.09 -19.77
C ASP A 149 24.81 23.10 -18.46
N THR A 150 25.09 21.93 -17.91
CA THR A 150 26.36 21.71 -17.21
C THR A 150 26.75 20.25 -17.36
N ASP A 151 27.67 20.01 -18.28
CA ASP A 151 28.52 18.84 -18.34
C ASP A 151 29.44 18.81 -17.12
N SER A 152 29.51 17.67 -16.43
CA SER A 152 30.61 17.33 -15.52
C SER A 152 30.63 15.82 -15.27
N GLY A 153 31.53 15.16 -16.01
CA GLY A 153 32.62 14.35 -15.45
C GLY A 153 32.32 13.43 -14.26
N GLY A 154 32.50 12.12 -14.48
CA GLY A 154 32.20 11.07 -13.53
C GLY A 154 32.97 11.11 -12.20
N ASP A 155 32.29 10.60 -11.18
CA ASP A 155 32.87 10.02 -9.98
C ASP A 155 31.99 8.85 -9.55
N ASP A 156 32.59 7.68 -9.35
CA ASP A 156 31.97 6.42 -8.93
C ASP A 156 31.68 6.48 -7.41
N SER A 157 30.96 7.52 -7.00
CA SER A 157 30.41 7.64 -5.65
C SER A 157 29.29 6.63 -5.51
N GLU A 158 29.32 5.81 -4.45
CA GLU A 158 28.20 4.96 -4.04
C GLU A 158 26.89 5.75 -4.18
N ARG A 159 26.11 5.40 -5.20
CA ARG A 159 24.93 6.18 -5.58
C ARG A 159 23.90 6.03 -4.48
N LYS A 160 23.91 6.97 -3.52
CA LYS A 160 22.98 6.98 -2.39
C LYS A 160 21.57 6.77 -2.93
N PRO A 161 20.79 5.82 -2.37
CA PRO A 161 19.45 5.57 -2.86
C PRO A 161 18.64 6.88 -2.83
N PRO A 162 17.79 7.11 -3.85
CA PRO A 162 17.00 8.32 -3.92
C PRO A 162 16.14 8.46 -2.65
N PRO A 163 15.89 9.70 -2.19
CA PRO A 163 15.13 9.95 -0.97
C PRO A 163 13.75 9.28 -1.01
N PRO A 164 13.15 8.97 0.15
CA PRO A 164 11.80 8.44 0.22
C PRO A 164 10.80 9.38 -0.48
N ARG A 165 9.78 8.81 -1.13
CA ARG A 165 8.75 9.61 -1.80
C ARG A 165 8.00 10.49 -0.80
N PHE A 166 7.80 9.96 0.40
CA PHE A 166 7.27 10.69 1.55
C PHE A 166 8.34 10.77 2.64
N GLY A 167 8.55 11.96 3.22
CA GLY A 167 9.58 12.19 4.22
C GLY A 167 9.38 11.34 5.49
N ASP A 168 8.12 11.06 5.83
CA ASP A 168 7.73 10.17 6.91
C ASP A 168 6.40 9.46 6.60
N PHE A 169 5.99 8.58 7.52
CA PHE A 169 4.76 7.80 7.35
C PHE A 169 3.49 8.62 7.53
N VAL A 170 3.51 9.73 8.28
CA VAL A 170 2.35 10.62 8.43
C VAL A 170 2.04 11.27 7.10
N GLN A 171 3.06 11.81 6.43
CA GLN A 171 2.95 12.37 5.10
C GLN A 171 2.43 11.34 4.09
N PHE A 172 2.94 10.10 4.13
CA PHE A 172 2.42 9.00 3.31
C PHE A 172 0.94 8.72 3.59
N VAL A 173 0.54 8.70 4.86
CA VAL A 173 -0.85 8.42 5.24
C VAL A 173 -1.79 9.49 4.73
N GLU A 174 -1.50 10.75 5.05
CA GLU A 174 -2.37 11.89 4.76
C GLU A 174 -2.40 12.24 3.26
N GLN A 175 -1.27 12.11 2.54
CA GLN A 175 -1.17 12.55 1.14
C GLN A 175 -1.43 11.43 0.11
N TRP A 176 -1.32 10.16 0.52
CA TRP A 176 -1.51 9.02 -0.38
C TRP A 176 -2.48 7.97 0.15
N LEU A 177 -2.26 7.41 1.35
CA LEU A 177 -3.06 6.29 1.84
C LEU A 177 -4.55 6.63 1.98
N LEU A 178 -4.87 7.66 2.75
CA LEU A 178 -6.26 8.08 2.97
C LEU A 178 -6.89 8.60 1.68
N PRO A 179 -6.21 9.43 0.87
CA PRO A 179 -6.75 9.85 -0.44
C PRO A 179 -7.03 8.71 -1.42
N THR A 180 -6.31 7.59 -1.31
CA THR A 180 -6.51 6.38 -2.14
C THR A 180 -7.38 5.32 -1.48
N THR A 181 -8.00 5.64 -0.33
CA THR A 181 -8.94 4.77 0.38
C THR A 181 -10.30 5.44 0.46
N ALA A 182 -11.33 4.79 -0.10
CA ALA A 182 -12.72 5.20 0.05
C ALA A 182 -13.56 3.95 0.27
N VAL A 183 -14.36 3.93 1.34
CA VAL A 183 -15.15 2.79 1.77
C VAL A 183 -16.46 3.25 2.40
N ARG A 184 -17.41 2.33 2.59
CA ARG A 184 -18.61 2.61 3.39
C ARG A 184 -18.26 2.60 4.87
N ILE A 185 -18.56 3.68 5.60
CA ILE A 185 -18.48 3.69 7.07
C ILE A 185 -19.89 3.63 7.64
N ALA A 186 -20.24 2.50 8.28
CA ALA A 186 -21.54 2.32 8.92
C ALA A 186 -21.49 2.54 10.44
N ALA A 187 -20.32 2.37 11.06
CA ALA A 187 -20.05 2.70 12.47
C ALA A 187 -21.05 2.11 13.49
N ASN A 188 -21.55 0.89 13.23
CA ASN A 188 -22.58 0.22 14.03
C ASN A 188 -22.07 -1.00 14.81
N SER A 189 -20.76 -1.15 14.94
CA SER A 189 -20.08 -2.25 15.64
C SER A 189 -20.56 -3.66 15.25
N ARG A 190 -20.90 -3.85 13.97
CA ARG A 190 -21.34 -5.15 13.43
C ARG A 190 -20.29 -5.77 12.53
N GLU A 191 -20.27 -7.10 12.50
CA GLU A 191 -19.47 -7.86 11.54
C GLU A 191 -19.84 -7.49 10.10
N GLY A 192 -18.86 -7.54 9.21
CA GLY A 192 -19.03 -7.18 7.80
C GLY A 192 -19.21 -5.69 7.52
N GLN A 193 -19.20 -4.84 8.56
CA GLN A 193 -19.28 -3.39 8.44
C GLN A 193 -17.96 -2.73 8.79
N TYR A 194 -17.75 -1.51 8.30
CA TYR A 194 -16.58 -0.72 8.63
C TYR A 194 -16.85 0.46 9.55
N THR A 195 -15.84 0.76 10.35
CA THR A 195 -15.74 1.97 11.18
C THR A 195 -14.42 2.70 10.93
N TRP A 196 -14.34 3.94 11.37
CA TRP A 196 -13.18 4.80 11.20
C TRP A 196 -13.08 5.81 12.33
N CYS A 197 -11.85 6.24 12.65
CA CYS A 197 -11.57 7.31 13.59
C CYS A 197 -10.72 8.37 12.90
N GLN A 198 -11.16 9.64 12.94
CA GLN A 198 -10.39 10.75 12.38
C GLN A 198 -9.05 10.95 13.10
N ARG A 199 -8.97 10.55 14.37
CA ARG A 199 -7.76 10.57 15.22
C ARG A 199 -6.99 9.26 15.20
N TRP A 200 -6.77 8.72 14.00
CA TRP A 200 -6.14 7.40 13.81
C TRP A 200 -4.75 7.30 14.49
N TRP A 201 -4.01 8.40 14.64
CA TRP A 201 -2.70 8.44 15.31
C TRP A 201 -2.78 8.19 16.83
N GLU A 202 -3.95 8.37 17.46
CA GLU A 202 -4.15 8.03 18.88
C GLU A 202 -4.28 6.52 19.10
N HIS A 203 -4.48 5.74 18.03
CA HIS A 203 -4.53 4.29 18.10
C HIS A 203 -3.17 3.68 17.74
N ARG A 204 -2.38 3.30 18.76
CA ARG A 204 -1.03 2.71 18.60
C ARG A 204 -1.00 1.56 17.58
N ALA A 205 -1.99 0.69 17.63
CA ALA A 205 -2.13 -0.44 16.70
C ALA A 205 -2.29 0.01 15.24
N VAL A 206 -2.97 1.12 14.99
CA VAL A 206 -3.15 1.70 13.65
C VAL A 206 -1.89 2.43 13.20
N ALA A 207 -1.32 3.29 14.06
CA ALA A 207 -0.10 4.04 13.75
C ALA A 207 1.08 3.12 13.36
N ILE A 208 1.31 2.02 14.10
CA ILE A 208 2.37 1.05 13.77
C ILE A 208 2.12 0.36 12.42
N ARG A 209 0.86 -0.02 12.14
CA ARG A 209 0.50 -0.64 10.85
C ARG A 209 0.73 0.34 9.70
N PHE A 210 0.38 1.60 9.86
CA PHE A 210 0.62 2.63 8.84
C PHE A 210 2.10 2.92 8.62
N ALA A 211 2.91 2.96 9.67
CA ALA A 211 4.36 3.07 9.56
C ALA A 211 4.98 1.87 8.80
N ALA A 212 4.50 0.65 9.07
CA ALA A 212 4.93 -0.55 8.35
C ALA A 212 4.49 -0.53 6.88
N LEU A 213 3.25 -0.10 6.60
CA LEU A 213 2.74 0.07 5.24
C LEU A 213 3.56 1.10 4.45
N HIS A 214 3.97 2.22 5.07
CA HIS A 214 4.84 3.20 4.41
C HIS A 214 6.16 2.56 3.96
N ARG A 215 6.81 1.80 4.84
CA ARG A 215 8.06 1.08 4.50
C ARG A 215 7.84 0.10 3.35
N GLY A 216 6.75 -0.66 3.37
CA GLY A 216 6.39 -1.59 2.30
C GLY A 216 6.09 -0.88 0.98
N PHE A 217 5.44 0.27 1.02
CA PHE A 217 5.16 1.10 -0.14
C PHE A 217 6.45 1.64 -0.79
N GLU A 218 7.35 2.19 0.04
CA GLU A 218 8.65 2.69 -0.41
C GLU A 218 9.51 1.57 -1.03
N ALA A 219 9.47 0.36 -0.44
CA ALA A 219 10.13 -0.81 -1.01
C ALA A 219 9.51 -1.22 -2.36
N ALA A 220 8.19 -1.27 -2.46
CA ALA A 220 7.48 -1.64 -3.69
C ALA A 220 7.69 -0.63 -4.82
N LEU A 221 7.85 0.66 -4.52
CA LEU A 221 8.19 1.68 -5.52
C LEU A 221 9.60 1.50 -6.11
N ARG A 222 10.55 1.02 -5.30
CA ARG A 222 11.95 0.83 -5.71
C ARG A 222 12.23 -0.55 -6.30
N ALA A 223 11.28 -1.47 -6.19
CA ALA A 223 11.45 -2.81 -6.70
C ALA A 223 11.70 -2.81 -8.22
N GLU A 224 12.64 -3.65 -8.64
CA GLU A 224 12.87 -3.93 -10.05
C GLU A 224 11.66 -4.64 -10.67
N ASP A 225 11.04 -5.53 -9.91
CA ASP A 225 9.80 -6.21 -10.26
C ASP A 225 8.64 -5.20 -10.36
N LYS A 226 8.18 -4.98 -11.59
CA LYS A 226 7.09 -4.06 -11.89
C LYS A 226 5.70 -4.56 -11.44
N THR A 227 5.60 -5.80 -10.96
CA THR A 227 4.39 -6.30 -10.29
C THR A 227 4.33 -5.94 -8.80
N ALA A 228 5.44 -5.46 -8.21
CA ALA A 228 5.60 -5.27 -6.77
C ALA A 228 4.55 -4.33 -6.16
N MET A 229 4.19 -3.23 -6.82
CA MET A 229 3.21 -2.29 -6.26
C MET A 229 1.78 -2.88 -6.23
N SER A 230 1.38 -3.59 -7.28
CA SER A 230 0.10 -4.32 -7.25
C SER A 230 0.14 -5.41 -6.18
N GLY A 231 1.26 -6.13 -6.06
CA GLY A 231 1.50 -7.09 -4.99
C GLY A 231 1.43 -6.49 -3.58
N TYR A 232 2.01 -5.32 -3.37
CA TYR A 232 1.95 -4.57 -2.11
C TYR A 232 0.51 -4.23 -1.74
N ILE A 233 -0.28 -3.74 -2.69
CA ILE A 233 -1.68 -3.39 -2.44
C ILE A 233 -2.46 -4.63 -1.97
N VAL A 234 -2.37 -5.74 -2.70
CA VAL A 234 -3.22 -6.91 -2.41
C VAL A 234 -2.73 -7.73 -1.22
N ARG A 235 -1.41 -7.77 -0.96
CA ARG A 235 -0.82 -8.60 0.11
C ARG A 235 -0.59 -7.86 1.42
N HIS A 236 -0.43 -6.54 1.39
CA HIS A 236 -0.14 -5.75 2.59
C HIS A 236 -1.20 -4.69 2.84
N LEU A 237 -1.48 -3.82 1.88
CA LEU A 237 -2.40 -2.71 2.08
C LEU A 237 -3.82 -3.18 2.42
N ASP A 238 -4.43 -4.00 1.57
CA ASP A 238 -5.81 -4.44 1.72
C ASP A 238 -6.04 -5.27 2.99
N PRO A 239 -5.17 -6.25 3.35
CA PRO A 239 -5.30 -6.97 4.61
C PRO A 239 -5.18 -6.08 5.85
N HIS A 240 -4.24 -5.12 5.87
CA HIS A 240 -4.12 -4.17 6.97
C HIS A 240 -5.35 -3.28 7.08
N LEU A 241 -5.83 -2.72 5.96
CA LEU A 241 -7.04 -1.89 5.95
C LEU A 241 -8.27 -2.68 6.40
N ARG A 242 -8.43 -3.94 5.96
CA ARG A 242 -9.53 -4.80 6.41
C ARG A 242 -9.53 -4.98 7.93
N SER A 243 -8.36 -5.23 8.53
CA SER A 243 -8.22 -5.37 9.98
C SER A 243 -8.46 -4.05 10.72
N ILE A 244 -8.00 -2.92 10.17
CA ILE A 244 -8.15 -1.59 10.80
C ILE A 244 -9.62 -1.15 10.77
N LEU A 245 -10.30 -1.38 9.65
CA LEU A 245 -11.65 -0.91 9.40
C LEU A 245 -12.74 -1.80 10.00
N ASP A 246 -12.45 -3.04 10.39
CA ASP A 246 -13.41 -3.97 10.98
C ASP A 246 -14.15 -3.32 12.17
N ALA A 247 -15.46 -3.06 12.00
CA ALA A 247 -16.26 -2.40 13.01
C ALA A 247 -16.55 -3.29 14.22
N ALA A 248 -16.50 -4.61 14.09
CA ALA A 248 -16.75 -5.51 15.21
C ALA A 248 -15.50 -5.74 16.04
N ASN A 249 -14.38 -6.05 15.39
CA ASN A 249 -13.18 -6.58 16.07
C ASN A 249 -11.92 -5.74 15.84
N GLY A 250 -11.98 -4.69 15.02
CA GLY A 250 -10.84 -3.87 14.67
C GLY A 250 -10.36 -2.96 15.83
N PRO A 251 -9.16 -2.38 15.71
CA PRO A 251 -8.62 -1.45 16.70
C PRO A 251 -9.44 -0.16 16.83
N LEU A 252 -10.34 0.10 15.88
CA LEU A 252 -11.22 1.27 15.84
C LEU A 252 -12.69 0.93 16.21
N HIS A 253 -13.00 -0.31 16.61
CA HIS A 253 -14.39 -0.81 16.78
C HIS A 253 -15.29 0.03 17.71
N ARG A 254 -14.72 0.78 18.66
CA ARG A 254 -15.43 1.70 19.57
C ARG A 254 -15.61 3.11 19.01
N CYS A 255 -14.83 3.48 18.01
CA CYS A 255 -14.87 4.82 17.43
C CYS A 255 -15.98 4.95 16.39
N ARG A 256 -16.41 6.19 16.18
CA ARG A 256 -17.20 6.62 15.03
C ARG A 256 -16.45 7.77 14.33
N PRO A 257 -16.84 8.15 13.09
CA PRO A 257 -16.19 9.26 12.40
C PRO A 257 -16.07 10.54 13.22
N ASP A 258 -17.07 10.86 14.03
CA ASP A 258 -17.17 12.06 14.87
C ASP A 258 -16.87 11.81 16.36
N GLU A 259 -16.58 10.56 16.75
CA GLU A 259 -16.43 10.16 18.15
C GLU A 259 -15.17 9.29 18.33
N HIS A 260 -14.13 9.86 18.96
CA HIS A 260 -12.95 9.11 19.36
C HIS A 260 -13.14 8.48 20.73
N VAL A 261 -12.80 7.19 20.85
CA VAL A 261 -12.79 6.46 22.11
C VAL A 261 -11.44 5.78 22.26
N SER A 262 -10.71 6.12 23.33
CA SER A 262 -9.46 5.47 23.68
C SER A 262 -9.72 4.02 24.09
N VAL A 263 -9.02 3.08 23.46
CA VAL A 263 -9.10 1.65 23.78
C VAL A 263 -7.74 1.21 24.33
N PRO A 264 -7.66 0.75 25.58
CA PRO A 264 -6.40 0.27 26.14
C PRO A 264 -5.92 -0.99 25.42
N GLY A 265 -4.61 -1.25 25.51
CA GLY A 265 -4.05 -2.51 25.06
C GLY A 265 -4.57 -3.70 25.87
N LEU A 266 -4.23 -4.92 25.43
CA LEU A 266 -4.56 -6.12 26.18
C LEU A 266 -3.92 -6.04 27.59
N PRO A 267 -4.67 -6.40 28.65
CA PRO A 267 -4.08 -6.55 29.96
C PRO A 267 -3.08 -7.70 29.93
N PHE A 268 -2.00 -7.59 30.71
CA PHE A 268 -1.01 -8.64 30.85
C PHE A 268 -0.60 -8.76 32.32
N SER A 269 -0.27 -9.97 32.75
CA SER A 269 0.49 -10.21 33.98
C SER A 269 1.97 -10.34 33.62
N THR A 270 2.84 -10.02 34.58
CA THR A 270 4.28 -10.19 34.36
C THR A 270 4.60 -11.68 34.24
N PRO A 271 5.28 -12.14 33.16
CA PRO A 271 5.71 -13.53 33.05
C PRO A 271 6.63 -13.89 34.24
N PRO A 272 6.44 -15.07 34.90
CA PRO A 272 7.36 -15.53 35.93
C PRO A 272 8.81 -15.64 35.42
N ARG A 273 9.78 -15.54 36.33
CA ARG A 273 11.17 -15.92 36.00
C ARG A 273 11.18 -17.38 35.55
N ASP A 274 11.95 -17.66 34.50
CA ASP A 274 12.15 -19.01 33.96
C ASP A 274 10.85 -19.73 33.56
N TRP A 275 9.78 -19.00 33.21
CA TRP A 275 8.48 -19.58 32.81
C TRP A 275 8.55 -20.58 31.65
N PHE A 276 9.64 -20.53 30.88
CA PHE A 276 9.93 -21.40 29.75
C PHE A 276 11.16 -22.30 29.94
N ALA A 277 11.99 -22.04 30.96
CA ALA A 277 13.21 -22.80 31.21
C ALA A 277 12.95 -23.86 32.29
N THR A 278 13.62 -25.01 32.17
CA THR A 278 13.60 -26.00 33.25
C THR A 278 14.34 -25.43 34.45
N PRO A 279 13.77 -25.45 35.67
CA PRO A 279 14.44 -24.94 36.86
C PRO A 279 15.85 -25.52 37.02
N GLY A 280 16.85 -24.66 37.14
CA GLY A 280 18.25 -25.05 37.32
C GLY A 280 19.03 -25.33 36.02
N ILE A 281 18.40 -25.23 34.85
CA ILE A 281 19.09 -25.36 33.55
C ILE A 281 19.04 -24.01 32.83
N ALA A 282 20.21 -23.42 32.61
CA ALA A 282 20.34 -22.24 31.76
C ALA A 282 20.26 -22.67 30.29
N THR A 283 19.09 -22.54 29.67
CA THR A 283 18.89 -22.80 28.25
C THR A 283 18.96 -21.48 27.47
N PRO A 284 19.80 -21.36 26.42
CA PRO A 284 19.79 -20.21 25.52
C PRO A 284 18.38 -19.94 24.97
N THR A 285 18.04 -18.65 24.80
CA THR A 285 16.68 -18.24 24.38
C THR A 285 16.32 -18.75 22.99
N GLU A 286 17.30 -18.85 22.09
CA GLU A 286 17.16 -19.43 20.75
C GLU A 286 16.86 -20.94 20.77
N ASP A 287 17.45 -21.68 21.70
CA ASP A 287 17.20 -23.12 21.88
C ASP A 287 15.79 -23.40 22.42
N LEU A 288 15.15 -22.39 23.02
CA LEU A 288 13.76 -22.43 23.47
C LEU A 288 12.76 -22.12 22.33
N GLY A 289 13.24 -21.96 21.09
CA GLY A 289 12.39 -21.68 19.92
C GLY A 289 11.93 -20.23 19.84
N PHE A 290 12.48 -19.34 20.66
CA PHE A 290 12.27 -17.90 20.50
C PHE A 290 13.18 -17.36 19.39
N GLY A 291 12.79 -16.21 18.84
CA GLY A 291 13.68 -15.42 17.99
C GLY A 291 14.95 -14.99 18.74
N PRO A 292 15.86 -14.27 18.08
CA PRO A 292 17.10 -13.83 18.71
C PRO A 292 16.83 -13.07 20.00
N ASP A 293 17.64 -13.30 21.03
CA ASP A 293 17.53 -12.56 22.28
C ASP A 293 17.90 -11.09 22.04
N PHE A 294 16.90 -10.25 21.86
CA PHE A 294 17.09 -8.82 21.63
C PHE A 294 17.78 -8.10 22.80
N ARG A 295 17.89 -8.72 23.99
CA ARG A 295 18.70 -8.16 25.11
C ARG A 295 20.19 -8.19 24.77
N ALA A 296 20.65 -9.22 24.07
CA ALA A 296 22.04 -9.33 23.60
C ALA A 296 22.36 -8.31 22.50
N LEU A 297 21.34 -7.78 21.82
CA LEU A 297 21.45 -6.76 20.78
C LEU A 297 21.36 -5.32 21.31
N ARG A 298 21.07 -5.12 22.59
CA ARG A 298 21.24 -3.80 23.21
C ARG A 298 22.73 -3.55 23.31
N ALA A 299 23.26 -2.65 22.48
CA ALA A 299 24.57 -2.07 22.71
C ALA A 299 24.63 -1.60 24.18
N VAL A 300 25.63 -2.09 24.90
CA VAL A 300 25.98 -1.58 26.21
C VAL A 300 26.62 -0.23 25.97
N ASP A 301 25.80 0.82 25.79
CA ASP A 301 26.27 2.18 26.00
C ASP A 301 26.46 2.32 27.52
N GLN A 302 27.68 2.00 27.96
CA GLN A 302 28.26 2.49 29.22
C GLN A 302 28.67 3.96 29.02
#